data_AF-A0A433TH56-F1
#
_entry.id   AF-A0A433TH56-F1
#
_cell.length_a   1.000
_cell.length_b   1.000
_cell.length_c   1.000
_cell.angle_alpha   90.00
_cell.angle_beta   90.00
_cell.angle_gamma   90.00
#
_symmetry.space_group_name_H-M   'P 1'
#
loop_
_entity.id
_entity.type
_entity.pdbx_description
1 polymer ?
#
loop_
_entity_poly.entity_id
_entity_poly.type
_entity_poly.pdbx_seq_one_letter_code
_entity_poly.pdbx_strand_id
1 'polypeptide(L)'
;MSVILTACRQSKQRAIERALKKKAEKKRAKRDAAQSAHAHKDEMDDIEGENNVKIWTFLLNGQPTSVVLHRDTLEVACDGEVVESMSDFCECGSTINFPLGKRNAQIVCHFGETPTDPMTFTLTVEGCLVPEIVMEEEHSSSSVNQF
;
A
#
# COMPACT_ATOMS: atom_id res chain seq x y z
N MET A 1 26.24 -21.49 -68.84
CA MET A 1 26.27 -22.36 -67.65
C MET A 1 26.84 -21.58 -66.47
N SER A 2 26.05 -21.23 -65.45
CA SER A 2 26.56 -21.01 -64.08
C SER A 2 25.37 -20.90 -63.09
N VAL A 3 24.73 -22.03 -62.82
CA VAL A 3 23.56 -22.12 -61.91
C VAL A 3 24.00 -22.38 -60.45
N ILE A 4 25.29 -22.65 -60.24
CA ILE A 4 25.84 -23.13 -58.96
C ILE A 4 26.15 -21.98 -57.99
N LEU A 5 26.47 -20.78 -58.49
CA LEU A 5 26.83 -19.63 -57.64
C LEU A 5 25.63 -18.98 -56.93
N THR A 6 24.41 -19.18 -57.43
CA THR A 6 23.18 -18.57 -56.88
C THR A 6 22.72 -19.28 -55.60
N ALA A 7 22.92 -20.59 -55.49
CA ALA A 7 22.49 -21.40 -54.36
C ALA A 7 23.27 -21.08 -53.06
N CYS A 8 24.58 -20.83 -53.16
CA CYS A 8 25.41 -20.45 -52.02
C CYS A 8 25.06 -19.06 -51.46
N ARG A 9 24.66 -18.12 -52.32
CA ARG A 9 24.28 -16.76 -51.91
C ARG A 9 22.94 -16.73 -51.18
N GLN A 10 21.96 -17.51 -51.67
CA GLN A 10 20.65 -17.65 -51.02
C GLN A 10 20.74 -18.40 -49.67
N SER A 11 21.62 -19.40 -49.55
CA SER A 11 21.82 -20.14 -48.29
C SER A 11 22.41 -19.25 -47.20
N LYS A 12 23.44 -18.45 -47.51
CA LYS A 12 24.02 -17.48 -46.57
C LYS A 12 23.02 -16.40 -46.13
N GLN A 13 22.19 -15.89 -47.04
CA GLN A 13 21.15 -14.90 -46.72
C GLN A 13 20.10 -15.45 -45.75
N ARG A 14 19.62 -16.69 -45.99
CA ARG A 14 18.64 -17.35 -45.09
C ARG A 14 19.21 -17.67 -43.71
N ALA A 15 20.51 -17.98 -43.62
CA ALA A 15 21.17 -18.23 -42.34
C ALA A 15 21.26 -16.96 -41.48
N ILE A 16 21.57 -15.82 -42.10
CA ILE A 16 21.63 -14.51 -41.43
C ILE A 16 20.23 -14.08 -40.94
N GLU A 17 19.21 -14.26 -41.77
CA GLU A 17 17.82 -13.93 -41.43
C GLU A 17 17.29 -14.75 -40.25
N ARG A 18 17.58 -16.06 -40.22
CA ARG A 18 17.23 -16.95 -39.10
C ARG A 18 17.96 -16.57 -37.80
N ALA A 19 19.21 -16.13 -37.89
CA ALA A 19 19.96 -15.69 -36.72
C ALA A 19 19.40 -14.37 -36.13
N LEU A 20 19.00 -13.43 -36.99
CA LEU A 20 18.36 -12.18 -36.57
C LEU A 20 16.99 -12.44 -35.94
N LYS A 21 16.18 -13.33 -36.52
CA LYS A 21 14.86 -13.70 -35.99
C LYS A 21 14.97 -14.38 -34.61
N LYS A 22 15.90 -15.33 -34.43
CA LYS A 22 16.15 -15.97 -33.13
C LYS A 22 16.61 -14.99 -32.05
N LYS A 23 17.40 -13.96 -32.41
CA LYS A 23 17.85 -12.94 -31.46
C LYS A 23 16.72 -11.99 -31.04
N ALA A 24 15.80 -11.67 -31.96
CA ALA A 24 14.62 -10.86 -31.68
C ALA A 24 13.61 -11.60 -30.79
N GLU A 25 13.34 -12.88 -31.06
CA GLU A 25 12.42 -13.72 -30.29
C GLU A 25 12.92 -13.96 -28.86
N LYS A 26 14.22 -14.24 -28.68
CA LYS A 26 14.83 -14.38 -27.34
C LYS A 26 14.78 -13.07 -26.54
N LYS A 27 14.88 -11.90 -27.18
CA LYS A 27 14.75 -10.61 -26.51
C LYS A 27 13.30 -10.32 -26.12
N ARG A 28 12.32 -10.75 -26.93
CA ARG A 28 10.89 -10.64 -26.61
C ARG A 28 10.50 -11.55 -25.46
N ALA A 29 10.88 -12.83 -25.50
CA ALA A 29 10.63 -13.77 -24.40
C ALA A 29 11.23 -13.32 -23.06
N LYS A 30 12.43 -12.70 -23.07
CA LYS A 30 13.03 -12.14 -21.86
C LYS A 30 12.30 -10.89 -21.35
N ARG A 31 11.69 -10.09 -22.24
CA ARG A 31 10.88 -8.92 -21.86
C ARG A 31 9.51 -9.34 -21.32
N ASP A 32 8.88 -10.32 -21.95
CA ASP A 32 7.58 -10.84 -21.53
C ASP A 32 7.69 -11.55 -20.16
N ALA A 33 8.78 -12.31 -19.91
CA ALA A 33 9.05 -12.90 -18.60
C ALA A 33 9.42 -11.88 -17.51
N ALA A 34 10.05 -10.75 -17.88
CA ALA A 34 10.30 -9.66 -16.95
C ALA A 34 9.03 -8.84 -16.65
N GLN A 35 8.11 -8.72 -17.62
CA GLN A 35 6.81 -8.09 -17.42
C GLN A 35 5.87 -8.96 -16.60
N SER A 36 5.88 -10.29 -16.75
CA SER A 36 5.05 -11.18 -15.92
C SER A 36 5.56 -11.31 -14.48
N ALA A 37 6.84 -11.08 -14.22
CA ALA A 37 7.40 -11.04 -12.86
C ALA A 37 7.13 -9.70 -12.15
N HIS A 38 6.90 -8.61 -12.90
CA HIS A 38 6.47 -7.33 -12.35
C HIS A 38 4.95 -7.26 -12.16
N ALA A 39 4.17 -7.85 -13.08
CA ALA A 39 2.71 -7.84 -13.00
C ALA A 39 2.16 -8.56 -11.76
N HIS A 40 2.83 -9.60 -11.25
CA HIS A 40 2.34 -10.32 -10.07
C HIS A 40 2.75 -9.67 -8.74
N LYS A 41 3.48 -8.54 -8.77
CA LYS A 41 3.90 -7.79 -7.58
C LYS A 41 3.17 -6.46 -7.41
N ASP A 42 2.59 -5.93 -8.48
CA ASP A 42 1.74 -4.73 -8.44
C ASP A 42 0.23 -5.08 -8.26
N GLU A 43 -0.18 -6.34 -8.43
CA GLU A 43 -1.60 -6.77 -8.34
C GLU A 43 -2.07 -7.12 -6.91
N MET A 44 -1.40 -6.55 -5.90
CA MET A 44 -1.87 -6.56 -4.50
C MET A 44 -1.73 -5.18 -3.82
N ASP A 45 -1.50 -4.11 -4.60
CA ASP A 45 -1.45 -2.72 -4.11
C ASP A 45 -2.69 -1.89 -4.55
N ASP A 46 -3.64 -2.48 -5.27
CA ASP A 46 -4.87 -1.81 -5.75
C ASP A 46 -6.12 -2.08 -4.88
N ILE A 47 -5.93 -2.36 -3.58
CA ILE A 47 -6.97 -2.21 -2.53
C ILE A 47 -6.41 -1.37 -1.36
N GLU A 48 -5.68 -0.29 -1.64
CA GLU A 48 -5.25 0.68 -0.61
C GLU A 48 -5.57 2.13 -1.00
N GLY A 49 -6.74 2.31 -1.63
CA GLY A 49 -7.25 3.61 -2.09
C GLY A 49 -8.13 4.38 -1.09
N GLU A 50 -8.52 3.80 0.04
CA GLU A 50 -9.42 4.48 1.00
C GLU A 50 -8.83 4.41 2.42
N ASN A 51 -8.08 5.46 2.79
CA ASN A 51 -7.60 5.77 4.14
C ASN A 51 -6.41 4.95 4.67
N ASN A 52 -5.25 5.12 4.03
CA ASN A 52 -3.91 4.82 4.60
C ASN A 52 -3.64 5.60 5.91
N VAL A 53 -4.42 6.64 6.19
CA VAL A 53 -4.35 7.37 7.46
C VAL A 53 -5.43 6.92 8.44
N LYS A 54 -5.07 6.83 9.72
CA LYS A 54 -6.02 6.71 10.83
C LYS A 54 -6.02 8.03 11.60
N ILE A 55 -7.19 8.59 11.84
CA ILE A 55 -7.34 9.91 12.47
C ILE A 55 -8.16 9.77 13.74
N TRP A 56 -7.70 10.39 14.82
CA TRP A 56 -8.45 10.57 16.06
C TRP A 56 -8.59 12.06 16.33
N THR A 57 -9.83 12.53 16.52
CA THR A 57 -10.11 13.91 16.89
C THR A 57 -10.85 13.93 18.22
N PHE A 58 -10.30 14.62 19.21
CA PHE A 58 -10.83 14.64 20.57
C PHE A 58 -10.47 15.96 21.28
N LEU A 59 -11.08 16.20 22.44
CA LEU A 59 -10.76 17.35 23.28
C LEU A 59 -9.73 16.98 24.33
N LEU A 60 -8.54 17.55 24.25
CA LEU A 60 -7.49 17.42 25.25
C LEU A 60 -7.36 18.73 26.03
N ASN A 61 -7.66 18.72 27.34
CA ASN A 61 -7.70 19.94 28.18
C ASN A 61 -8.63 21.05 27.64
N GLY A 62 -9.73 20.66 26.97
CA GLY A 62 -10.65 21.62 26.37
C GLY A 62 -10.16 22.25 25.07
N GLN A 63 -9.02 21.81 24.53
CA GLN A 63 -8.55 22.17 23.19
C GLN A 63 -8.84 21.03 22.21
N PRO A 64 -9.32 21.31 20.98
CA PRO A 64 -9.43 20.31 19.94
C PRO A 64 -8.04 19.82 19.53
N THR A 65 -7.83 18.52 19.60
CA THR A 65 -6.60 17.86 19.24
C THR A 65 -6.88 16.78 18.20
N SER A 66 -6.05 16.75 17.16
CA SER A 66 -6.08 15.76 16.10
C SER A 66 -4.79 14.96 16.09
N VAL A 67 -4.91 13.63 16.12
CA VAL A 67 -3.79 12.70 15.99
C VAL A 67 -4.01 11.91 14.70
N VAL A 68 -3.00 11.89 13.84
CA VAL A 68 -2.99 11.18 12.56
C VAL A 68 -1.87 10.16 12.59
N LEU A 69 -2.19 8.91 12.24
CA LEU A 69 -1.22 7.85 12.01
C LEU A 69 -1.21 7.51 10.53
N HIS A 70 -0.05 7.57 9.91
CA HIS A 70 0.20 6.99 8.59
C HIS A 70 0.49 5.51 8.75
N ARG A 71 -0.33 4.63 8.18
CA ARG A 71 -0.21 3.18 8.42
C ARG A 71 1.02 2.58 7.75
N ASP A 72 1.41 3.08 6.59
CA ASP A 72 2.58 2.58 5.86
C ASP A 72 3.91 2.95 6.52
N THR A 73 4.02 4.22 6.94
CA THR A 73 5.27 4.75 7.50
C THR A 73 5.32 4.64 9.01
N LEU A 74 4.18 4.36 9.66
CA LEU A 74 3.96 4.42 11.10
C LEU A 74 4.31 5.81 11.70
N GLU A 75 4.31 6.85 10.86
CA GLU A 75 4.54 8.22 11.30
C GLU A 75 3.29 8.78 11.98
N VAL A 76 3.52 9.51 13.07
CA VAL A 76 2.46 10.15 13.84
C VAL A 76 2.54 11.66 13.63
N ALA A 77 1.41 12.27 13.30
CA ALA A 77 1.25 13.71 13.23
C ALA A 77 0.21 14.18 14.27
N CYS A 78 0.54 15.21 15.02
CA CYS A 78 -0.31 15.82 16.03
C CYS A 78 -0.61 17.25 15.61
N ASP A 79 -1.89 17.60 15.50
CA ASP A 79 -2.37 18.94 15.11
C ASP A 79 -1.73 19.48 13.80
N GLY A 80 -1.38 18.56 12.89
CA GLY A 80 -0.76 18.85 11.59
C GLY A 80 0.78 18.85 11.59
N GLU A 81 1.43 18.61 12.73
CA GLU A 81 2.89 18.53 12.84
C GLU A 81 3.35 17.10 13.10
N VAL A 82 4.35 16.62 12.35
CA VAL A 82 4.94 15.29 12.58
C VAL A 82 5.71 15.31 13.89
N VAL A 83 5.42 14.36 14.77
CA VAL A 83 6.06 14.23 16.08
C VAL A 83 7.07 13.08 16.09
N GLU A 84 8.11 13.23 16.92
CA GLU A 84 9.04 12.13 17.17
C GLU A 84 8.31 11.00 17.89
N SER A 85 8.39 9.79 17.32
CA SER A 85 7.72 8.61 17.86
C SER A 85 8.71 7.45 17.97
N MET A 86 8.48 6.59 18.95
CA MET A 86 9.25 5.37 19.19
C MET A 86 8.33 4.17 19.02
N SER A 87 8.65 3.32 18.04
CA SER A 87 7.87 2.15 17.70
C SER A 87 8.54 0.88 18.21
N ASP A 88 7.80 0.14 19.05
CA ASP A 88 8.17 -1.17 19.56
C ASP A 88 7.33 -2.24 18.84
N PHE A 89 7.99 -3.16 18.14
CA PHE A 89 7.32 -4.23 17.40
C PHE A 89 7.27 -5.50 18.24
N CYS A 90 6.12 -6.13 18.32
CA CYS A 90 5.90 -7.41 19.00
C CYS A 90 5.25 -8.42 18.05
N GLU A 91 5.19 -9.69 18.47
CA GLU A 91 4.63 -10.76 17.63
C GLU A 91 3.16 -10.54 17.29
N CYS A 92 2.41 -9.86 18.18
CA CYS A 92 0.98 -9.62 18.02
C CYS A 92 0.65 -8.22 17.45
N GLY A 93 1.65 -7.39 17.14
CA GLY A 93 1.38 -6.00 16.80
C GLY A 93 2.55 -5.04 16.90
N SER A 94 2.25 -3.77 17.03
CA SER A 94 3.23 -2.71 17.29
C SER A 94 2.68 -1.68 18.26
N THR A 95 3.57 -1.09 19.05
CA THR A 95 3.24 -0.05 20.02
C THR A 95 4.05 1.18 19.68
N ILE A 96 3.38 2.29 19.41
CA ILE A 96 4.00 3.55 19.01
C ILE A 96 3.80 4.56 20.14
N ASN A 97 4.89 4.95 20.79
CA ASN A 97 4.91 5.92 21.87
C ASN A 97 5.33 7.28 21.34
N PHE A 98 4.60 8.34 21.68
CA PHE A 98 4.91 9.70 21.23
C PHE A 98 4.48 10.76 22.26
N PRO A 99 5.16 11.91 22.30
CA PRO A 99 4.75 13.03 23.14
C PRO A 99 3.56 13.76 22.50
N LEU A 100 2.56 14.06 23.33
CA LEU A 100 1.41 14.89 22.96
C LEU A 100 1.33 16.09 23.91
N GLY A 101 2.04 17.15 23.57
CA GLY A 101 2.23 18.32 24.43
C GLY A 101 2.99 17.97 25.71
N LYS A 102 2.31 17.98 26.87
CA LYS A 102 2.89 17.62 28.18
C LYS A 102 2.59 16.18 28.62
N ARG A 103 1.90 15.42 27.78
CA ARG A 103 1.43 14.07 28.07
C ARG A 103 2.13 13.07 27.17
N ASN A 104 2.13 11.82 27.60
CA ASN A 104 2.53 10.70 26.75
C ASN A 104 1.28 10.05 26.16
N ALA A 105 1.33 9.84 24.85
CA ALA A 105 0.32 9.11 24.11
C ALA A 105 0.94 7.86 23.50
N GLN A 106 0.09 6.87 23.28
CA GLN A 106 0.48 5.59 22.75
C GLN A 106 -0.58 5.10 21.78
N ILE A 107 -0.15 4.70 20.59
CA ILE A 107 -0.97 3.95 19.65
C ILE A 107 -0.55 2.49 19.76
N VAL A 108 -1.51 1.63 20.10
CA VAL A 108 -1.31 0.19 20.05
C VAL A 108 -1.98 -0.34 18.80
N CYS A 109 -1.21 -1.04 18.02
CA CYS A 109 -1.67 -1.75 16.87
C CYS A 109 -1.70 -3.24 17.15
N HIS A 110 -2.82 -3.90 16.83
CA HIS A 110 -2.94 -5.35 16.91
C HIS A 110 -3.15 -5.91 15.51
N PHE A 111 -2.34 -6.90 15.16
CA PHE A 111 -2.59 -7.74 14.01
C PHE A 111 -3.76 -8.68 14.33
N GLY A 112 -4.60 -8.93 13.33
CA GLY A 112 -5.66 -9.92 13.45
C GLY A 112 -5.08 -11.33 13.66
N GLU A 113 -5.84 -12.20 14.33
CA GLU A 113 -5.41 -13.59 14.57
C GLU A 113 -5.40 -14.42 13.27
N THR A 114 -6.22 -14.01 12.29
CA THR A 114 -6.28 -14.61 10.96
C THR A 114 -5.80 -13.64 9.88
N PRO A 115 -5.29 -14.14 8.72
CA PRO A 115 -4.87 -13.28 7.61
C PRO A 115 -6.00 -12.43 7.01
N THR A 116 -7.25 -12.78 7.32
CA THR A 116 -8.45 -12.08 6.89
C THR A 116 -8.91 -11.01 7.88
N ASP A 117 -8.37 -11.01 9.09
CA ASP A 117 -8.77 -10.07 10.12
C ASP A 117 -8.04 -8.72 9.94
N PRO A 118 -8.77 -7.59 9.97
CA PRO A 118 -8.18 -6.29 9.78
C PRO A 118 -7.29 -5.90 10.97
N MET A 119 -6.21 -5.19 10.67
CA MET A 119 -5.34 -4.58 11.67
C MET A 119 -6.10 -3.50 12.43
N THR A 120 -6.07 -3.56 13.77
CA THR A 120 -6.78 -2.60 14.63
C THR A 120 -5.80 -1.61 15.23
N PHE A 121 -6.20 -0.35 15.33
CA PHE A 121 -5.37 0.73 15.89
C PHE A 121 -6.14 1.39 17.03
N THR A 122 -5.52 1.45 18.21
CA THR A 122 -6.12 2.01 19.41
C THR A 122 -5.22 3.12 19.95
N LEU A 123 -5.77 4.32 20.09
CA LEU A 123 -5.08 5.45 20.71
C LEU A 123 -5.38 5.50 22.21
N THR A 124 -4.33 5.64 23.01
CA THR A 124 -4.43 5.90 24.46
C THR A 124 -3.59 7.13 24.83
N VAL A 125 -4.11 7.95 25.75
CA VAL A 125 -3.43 9.15 26.27
C VAL A 125 -3.38 9.03 27.78
N GLU A 126 -2.17 8.96 28.36
CA GLU A 126 -1.97 8.69 29.80
C GLU A 126 -2.70 7.43 30.31
N GLY A 127 -2.86 6.41 29.46
CA GLY A 127 -3.58 5.17 29.77
C GLY A 127 -5.11 5.24 29.58
N CYS A 128 -5.66 6.40 29.20
CA CYS A 128 -7.07 6.54 28.84
C CYS A 128 -7.30 6.30 27.36
N LEU A 129 -8.23 5.41 27.01
CA LEU A 129 -8.58 5.09 25.63
C LEU A 129 -9.34 6.25 24.98
N VAL A 130 -8.90 6.65 23.78
CA VAL A 130 -9.59 7.65 22.95
C VAL A 130 -10.51 6.90 21.99
N PRO A 131 -11.84 7.13 22.06
CA PRO A 131 -12.78 6.44 21.20
C PRO A 131 -12.57 6.83 19.73
N GLU A 132 -12.75 5.86 18.85
CA GLU A 132 -12.78 6.10 17.42
C GLU A 132 -14.14 6.71 17.04
N ILE A 133 -14.11 7.85 16.34
CA ILE A 133 -15.32 8.41 15.73
C ILE A 133 -15.50 7.70 14.39
N VAL A 134 -16.30 6.64 14.37
CA VAL A 134 -16.82 6.10 13.12
C VAL A 134 -17.90 7.06 12.63
N MET A 135 -17.59 7.82 11.58
CA MET A 135 -18.60 8.59 10.87
C MET A 135 -19.46 7.58 10.09
N GLU A 136 -20.49 7.02 10.74
CA GLU A 136 -21.52 6.26 10.05
C GLU A 136 -22.24 7.23 9.10
N GLU A 137 -21.96 7.12 7.80
CA GLU A 137 -22.74 7.79 6.77
C GLU A 137 -24.16 7.21 6.79
N GLU A 138 -25.06 7.88 7.51
CA GLU A 138 -26.49 7.65 7.42
C GLU A 138 -26.94 7.88 5.97
N HIS A 139 -26.99 6.80 5.19
CA HIS A 139 -27.69 6.76 3.90
C HIS A 139 -29.19 6.97 4.16
N SER A 140 -29.57 8.24 4.31
CA SER A 140 -30.95 8.71 4.32
C SER A 140 -31.58 8.42 2.95
N SER A 141 -32.08 7.19 2.78
CA SER A 141 -33.01 6.85 1.72
C SER A 141 -34.35 7.52 2.01
N SER A 142 -34.47 8.80 1.67
CA SER A 142 -35.78 9.45 1.59
C SER A 142 -36.56 8.85 0.42
N SER A 143 -37.29 7.76 0.68
CA SER A 143 -38.35 7.30 -0.22
C SER A 143 -39.51 8.31 -0.15
N VAL A 144 -39.51 9.24 -1.10
CA VAL A 144 -40.68 10.08 -1.38
C VAL A 144 -41.81 9.18 -1.87
N ASN A 145 -42.76 8.89 -0.98
CA ASN A 145 -44.05 8.32 -1.35
C ASN A 145 -44.82 9.35 -2.18
N GLN A 146 -44.95 9.09 -3.49
CA GLN A 146 -45.96 9.73 -4.32
C GLN A 146 -47.32 9.06 -4.04
N PHE A 147 -48.26 9.86 -3.56
CA PHE A 147 -49.70 9.60 -3.65
C PHE A 147 -50.34 10.70 -4.49
#